data_AF-X8E407-F1
#
_entry.id   AF-X8E407-F1
#
_cell.length_a   1.000
_cell.length_b   1.000
_cell.length_c   1.000
_cell.angle_alpha   90.00
_cell.angle_beta   90.00
_cell.angle_gamma   90.00
#
_symmetry.space_group_name_H-M   'P 1'
#
loop_
_entity.id
_entity.type
_entity.pdbx_description
1 polymer ?
#
loop_
_entity_poly.entity_id
_entity_poly.type
_entity_poly.pdbx_seq_one_letter_code
_entity_poly.pdbx_strand_id
1 'polypeptide(L)' 'MRPFRPCTVNMSTESLTVPQVLREQARSRAGHPLLVCDSERISYHEADVRSAQLARG' A
#
# COMPACT_ATOMS: atom_id res chain seq x y z
N MET A 1 4.93 -19.43 27.23
CA MET A 1 4.04 -19.40 26.04
C MET A 1 3.36 -18.04 25.97
N ARG A 2 3.63 -17.24 24.93
CA ARG A 2 2.90 -15.98 24.70
C ARG A 2 1.67 -16.29 23.85
N PRO A 3 0.47 -15.80 24.19
CA PRO A 3 -0.71 -16.03 23.37
C PRO A 3 -0.54 -15.35 22.01
N PHE A 4 -0.92 -16.05 20.93
CA PHE A 4 -1.03 -15.48 19.60
C PHE A 4 -2.03 -14.32 19.65
N ARG A 5 -1.55 -13.09 19.52
CA ARG A 5 -2.44 -11.94 19.35
C ARG A 5 -2.85 -11.88 17.88
N PRO A 6 -4.14 -11.98 17.54
CA PRO A 6 -4.56 -11.70 16.17
C PRO A 6 -4.23 -10.24 15.85
N CYS A 7 -3.53 -10.01 14.75
CA CYS A 7 -3.38 -8.67 14.20
C CYS A 7 -4.76 -8.20 13.76
N THR A 8 -5.46 -7.45 14.61
CA THR A 8 -6.68 -6.75 14.22
C THR A 8 -6.29 -5.72 13.17
N VAL A 9 -6.46 -6.07 11.89
CA VAL A 9 -6.48 -5.08 10.82
C VAL A 9 -7.78 -4.32 11.03
N ASN A 10 -7.67 -3.08 11.52
CA ASN A 10 -8.81 -2.19 11.64
C ASN A 10 -9.26 -1.79 10.23
N MET A 11 -10.04 -2.65 9.57
CA MET A 11 -10.76 -2.30 8.35
C MET A 11 -11.87 -1.34 8.75
N SER A 12 -11.58 -0.04 8.61
CA SER A 12 -12.57 1.02 8.75
C SER A 12 -13.78 0.69 7.87
N THR A 13 -14.98 0.79 8.46
CA THR A 13 -16.27 0.32 7.95
C THR A 13 -16.84 1.16 6.79
N GLU A 14 -16.01 1.52 5.83
CA GLU A 14 -16.35 1.99 4.49
C GLU A 14 -15.54 1.11 3.55
N SER A 15 -16.18 0.35 2.66
CA SER A 15 -15.49 -0.56 1.74
C SER A 15 -14.68 0.25 0.72
N LEU A 16 -13.51 0.75 1.13
CA LEU A 16 -12.59 1.45 0.26
C LEU A 16 -12.20 0.53 -0.88
N THR A 17 -12.30 1.05 -2.10
CA THR A 17 -11.77 0.36 -3.27
C THR A 17 -10.25 0.21 -3.13
N VAL A 18 -9.69 -0.82 -3.75
CA VAL A 18 -8.23 -1.05 -3.78
C VAL A 18 -7.44 0.22 -4.11
N PRO A 19 -7.76 1.01 -5.17
CA PRO A 19 -7.04 2.25 -5.45
C PRO A 19 -7.19 3.32 -4.36
N GLN A 20 -8.30 3.38 -3.63
CA GLN A 20 -8.44 4.31 -2.50
C GLN A 20 -7.52 3.91 -1.34
N VAL A 21 -7.48 2.62 -0.99
CA VAL A 21 -6.56 2.12 0.05
C VAL A 21 -5.11 2.43 -0.32
N LEU A 22 -4.71 2.18 -1.57
CA LEU A 22 -3.34 2.43 -2.02
C LEU A 22 -2.97 3.92 -1.96
N ARG A 23 -3.89 4.83 -2.33
CA ARG A 23 -3.65 6.29 -2.23
C ARG A 23 -3.48 6.76 -0.79
N GLU A 24 -4.26 6.23 0.14
CA GLU A 24 -4.12 6.57 1.56
C GLU A 24 -2.77 6.09 2.11
N GLN A 25 -2.36 4.86 1.77
CA GLN A 25 -1.05 4.34 2.15
C GLN A 25 0.09 5.15 1.50
N ALA A 26 -0.04 5.57 0.24
CA ALA A 26 0.94 6.43 -0.42
C ALA A 26 1.11 7.79 0.26
N ARG A 27 0.05 8.35 0.85
CA ARG A 27 0.15 9.58 1.65
C ARG A 27 0.77 9.35 3.02
N SER A 28 0.33 8.31 3.73
CA SER A 28 0.79 8.04 5.09
C SER A 28 2.18 7.39 5.16
N ARG A 29 2.60 6.69 4.11
CA ARG A 29 3.80 5.85 4.07
C ARG A 29 4.60 6.03 2.78
N ALA A 30 4.63 7.26 2.25
CA ALA A 30 5.18 7.59 0.94
C ALA A 30 6.55 6.94 0.63
N GLY A 31 7.48 6.99 1.58
CA GLY A 31 8.84 6.45 1.42
C GLY A 31 9.02 4.97 1.82
N HIS A 32 7.97 4.29 2.30
CA HIS A 32 8.07 2.87 2.64
C HIS A 32 8.05 2.01 1.38
N PRO A 33 8.87 0.93 1.32
CA PRO A 33 8.85 0.01 0.19
C PRO A 33 7.50 -0.71 0.12
N LEU A 34 6.88 -0.68 -1.06
CA LEU A 34 5.67 -1.45 -1.38
C LEU A 34 6.02 -2.72 -2.16
N LEU A 35 6.89 -2.60 -3.16
CA LEU A 35 7.36 -3.72 -3.98
C LEU A 35 8.88 -3.81 -3.92
N VAL A 36 9.40 -5.02 -3.80
CA VAL A 36 10.83 -5.33 -3.88
C VAL A 36 10.98 -6.48 -4.89
N CYS A 37 11.69 -6.21 -5.98
CA CYS A 37 12.00 -7.18 -7.02
C CYS A 37 13.52 -7.18 -7.22
N ASP A 38 14.18 -8.25 -6.80
CA ASP A 38 15.64 -8.34 -6.73
C ASP A 38 16.26 -7.16 -5.96
N SER A 39 17.02 -6.32 -6.66
CA SER A 39 17.65 -5.10 -6.11
C SER A 39 16.79 -3.85 -6.28
N GLU A 40 15.71 -3.93 -7.06
CA GLU A 40 14.78 -2.81 -7.25
C GLU A 40 13.80 -2.75 -6.08
N ARG A 41 13.59 -1.54 -5.57
CA ARG A 41 12.57 -1.22 -4.58
C ARG A 41 11.72 -0.09 -5.10
N ILE A 42 10.41 -0.26 -5.03
CA ILE A 42 9.43 0.76 -5.39
C ILE A 42 8.66 1.11 -4.12
N SER A 43 8.67 2.38 -3.77
CA SER A 43 7.92 2.92 -2.64
C SER A 43 6.42 3.04 -2.94
N TYR A 44 5.59 3.21 -1.90
CA TYR A 44 4.16 3.44 -2.10
C TYR A 44 3.87 4.66 -3.00
N HIS A 45 4.66 5.73 -2.90
CA HIS A 45 4.48 6.92 -3.74
C HIS A 45 4.82 6.64 -5.21
N GLU A 46 5.95 5.97 -5.47
CA GLU A 46 6.37 5.63 -6.83
C GLU A 46 5.40 4.67 -7.49
N ALA A 47 4.84 3.72 -6.73
CA ALA A 47 3.82 2.81 -7.23
C ALA A 47 2.51 3.54 -7.61
N ASP A 48 2.06 4.52 -6.82
CA ASP A 48 0.87 5.33 -7.14
C ASP A 48 1.07 6.11 -8.44
N VAL A 49 2.24 6.75 -8.62
CA VAL A 49 2.56 7.51 -9.84
C VAL A 49 2.66 6.59 -11.06
N ARG A 50 3.42 5.49 -10.98
CA ARG A 50 3.63 4.55 -12.10
C ARG A 50 2.32 3.87 -12.50
N SER A 51 1.49 3.48 -11.53
CA SER A 51 0.18 2.86 -11.82
C SER A 51 -0.80 3.84 -12.46
N ALA A 52 -0.82 5.10 -12.01
CA ALA A 52 -1.64 6.13 -12.63
C ALA A 52 -1.21 6.45 -14.06
N GLN A 53 0.10 6.42 -14.36
CA GLN A 53 0.62 6.54 -15.72
C GLN A 53 0.18 5.35 -16.57
N LEU A 54 0.39 4.13 -16.09
CA LEU A 54 0.01 2.91 -16.80
C LEU A 54 -1.48 2.84 -17.12
N ALA A 55 -2.35 3.27 -16.19
CA ALA A 55 -3.80 3.26 -16.37
C ALA A 55 -4.30 4.28 -17.40
N ARG A 56 -3.50 5.29 -17.75
CA ARG A 56 -3.86 6.29 -18.77
C ARG A 56 -3.64 5.80 -20.20
N GLY A 57 -2.95 4.66 -20.39
CA GLY A 57 -2.49 4.18 -21.69
C GLY A 57 -1.31 5.00 -22.22
#